data_AF-A0A952XZL2-F1
#
_entry.id   AF-A0A952XZL2-F1
#
_cell.length_a   1.000
_cell.length_b   1.000
_cell.length_c   1.000
_cell.angle_alpha   90.00
_cell.angle_beta   90.00
_cell.angle_gamma   90.00
#
_symmetry.space_group_name_H-M   'P 1'
#
loop_
_entity.id
_entity.type
_entity.pdbx_description
1 polymer ?
#
loop_
_entity_poly.entity_id
_entity_poly.type
_entity_poly.pdbx_seq_one_letter_code
_entity_poly.pdbx_strand_id
1 'polypeptide(L)' 'MPKRSSKLPTDPNQRAKAIIDAATGEPDSRSVPDKNPAAVALGRLGGLKGGKSRAAKLSPEKRKEIAEKAAAARWKK' A
#
# COMPACT_ATOMS: atom_id res chain seq x y z
N MET A 1 9.59 -10.65 -1.35
CA MET A 1 9.36 -9.84 -0.13
C MET A 1 7.87 -9.65 0.05
N PRO A 2 7.25 -10.24 1.09
CA PRO A 2 5.83 -10.00 1.36
C PRO A 2 5.62 -8.49 1.56
N LYS A 3 4.82 -7.91 0.66
CA LYS A 3 4.66 -6.46 0.51
C LYS A 3 3.57 -6.02 1.49
N ARG A 4 4.01 -5.44 2.60
CA ARG A 4 3.22 -5.01 3.77
C ARG A 4 2.77 -6.23 4.57
N SER A 5 3.46 -6.53 5.68
CA SER A 5 2.79 -7.17 6.80
C SER A 5 1.52 -6.34 7.03
N SER A 6 0.35 -6.97 6.93
CA SER A 6 -0.90 -6.30 7.28
C SER A 6 -0.67 -5.78 8.69
N LYS A 7 -0.63 -4.46 8.87
CA LYS A 7 -0.44 -3.89 10.20
C LYS A 7 -1.52 -4.51 11.07
N LEU A 8 -1.11 -5.13 12.17
CA LEU A 8 -2.05 -5.68 13.14
C LEU A 8 -3.06 -4.58 13.50
N PRO A 9 -4.31 -4.95 13.80
CA PRO A 9 -5.33 -3.99 14.22
C PRO A 9 -4.81 -3.06 15.31
N THR A 10 -5.17 -1.78 15.24
CA THR A 10 -4.83 -0.81 16.29
C THR A 10 -5.61 -1.10 17.57
N ASP A 11 -6.83 -1.64 17.44
CA ASP A 11 -7.65 -2.07 18.56
C ASP A 11 -6.99 -3.25 19.31
N PRO A 12 -6.89 -3.18 20.65
CA PRO A 12 -6.17 -4.19 21.43
C PRO A 12 -6.85 -5.57 21.38
N ASN A 13 -8.18 -5.64 21.32
CA ASN A 13 -8.90 -6.91 21.32
C ASN A 13 -8.75 -7.62 19.96
N GLN A 14 -8.91 -6.87 18.87
CA GLN A 14 -8.67 -7.38 17.53
C GLN A 14 -7.22 -7.81 17.32
N ARG A 15 -6.28 -7.10 17.95
CA ARG A 15 -4.86 -7.45 17.92
C ARG A 15 -4.57 -8.74 18.70
N ALA A 16 -5.13 -8.89 19.89
CA ALA A 16 -5.00 -10.11 20.68
C ALA A 16 -5.55 -11.31 19.90
N LYS A 17 -6.74 -11.18 19.29
CA LYS A 17 -7.31 -12.21 18.42
C LYS A 17 -6.38 -12.57 17.25
N ALA A 18 -5.91 -11.58 16.50
CA ALA A 18 -5.03 -11.82 15.35
C ALA A 18 -3.69 -12.51 15.75
N ILE A 19 -3.20 -12.29 16.97
CA ILE A 19 -2.01 -12.99 17.51
C ILE A 19 -2.35 -14.45 17.83
N ILE A 20 -3.51 -14.70 18.45
CA ILE A 20 -3.97 -16.05 18.78
C ILE A 20 -4.18 -16.85 17.49
N ASP A 21 -4.93 -16.31 16.53
CA ASP A 21 -5.22 -16.98 15.25
C ASP A 21 -3.91 -17.37 14.54
N ALA A 22 -2.93 -16.46 14.52
CA ALA A 22 -1.61 -16.72 13.92
C ALA A 22 -0.78 -17.77 14.68
N ALA A 23 -0.93 -17.88 16.01
CA ALA A 23 -0.21 -18.85 16.84
C ALA A 23 -0.84 -20.24 16.80
N THR A 24 -2.16 -20.33 16.65
CA THR A 24 -2.92 -21.58 16.56
C THR A 24 -3.01 -22.13 15.13
N GLY A 25 -2.57 -21.36 14.14
CA GLY A 25 -2.69 -21.72 12.72
C GLY A 25 -4.12 -21.58 12.19
N GLU A 26 -4.99 -20.87 12.90
CA GLU A 26 -6.31 -20.53 12.41
C GLU A 26 -6.21 -19.50 11.27
N PRO A 27 -7.08 -19.61 10.25
CA PRO A 27 -7.03 -18.71 9.11
C PRO A 27 -7.29 -17.27 9.55
N ASP A 28 -6.40 -16.37 9.18
CA ASP A 28 -6.59 -14.94 9.41
C ASP A 28 -7.88 -14.50 8.70
N SER A 29 -8.88 -14.08 9.49
CA SER A 29 -10.16 -13.58 8.96
C SER A 29 -10.02 -12.30 8.13
N ARG A 30 -8.80 -11.75 8.04
CA ARG A 30 -8.43 -10.59 7.20
C ARG A 30 -7.78 -11.00 5.87
N SER A 31 -7.70 -12.30 5.56
CA SER A 31 -7.14 -12.76 4.29
C SER A 31 -7.94 -12.16 3.13
N VAL A 32 -7.33 -11.19 2.45
CA VAL A 32 -7.83 -10.69 1.17
C VAL A 32 -7.63 -11.78 0.13
N PRO A 33 -8.59 -12.01 -0.78
CA PRO A 33 -8.44 -12.99 -1.84
C PRO A 33 -7.13 -12.80 -2.60
N ASP A 34 -6.47 -13.91 -2.93
CA ASP A 34 -5.26 -13.87 -3.73
C ASP A 34 -5.54 -13.18 -5.07
N LYS A 35 -4.72 -12.17 -5.38
CA LYS A 35 -4.86 -11.42 -6.63
C LYS A 35 -4.37 -12.29 -7.78
N ASN A 36 -5.03 -12.20 -8.94
CA ASN A 36 -4.55 -12.83 -10.17
C ASN A 36 -3.11 -12.37 -10.47
N PRO A 37 -2.12 -13.29 -10.52
CA PRO A 37 -0.71 -12.93 -10.68
C PRO A 37 -0.42 -12.23 -12.00
N ALA A 38 -1.12 -12.59 -13.08
CA ALA A 38 -0.98 -11.95 -14.38
C ALA A 38 -1.44 -10.48 -14.33
N ALA A 39 -2.58 -10.21 -13.67
CA ALA A 39 -3.09 -8.86 -13.49
C ALA A 39 -2.14 -7.97 -12.66
N VAL A 40 -1.51 -8.54 -11.62
CA VAL A 40 -0.50 -7.83 -10.82
C VAL A 40 0.73 -7.47 -11.66
N ALA A 41 1.22 -8.40 -12.47
CA ALA A 41 2.35 -8.17 -13.37
C ALA A 41 2.03 -7.07 -14.40
N LEU A 42 0.86 -7.14 -15.05
CA LEU A 42 0.41 -6.15 -16.02
C LEU A 42 0.24 -4.76 -15.38
N GLY A 43 -0.40 -4.67 -14.23
CA GLY A 43 -0.57 -3.41 -13.50
C GLY A 43 0.77 -2.76 -13.13
N ARG A 44 1.76 -3.57 -12.74
CA ARG A 44 3.12 -3.08 -12.48
C ARG A 44 3.76 -2.51 -13.74
N LEU A 45 3.71 -3.23 -14.87
CA LEU A 45 4.26 -2.76 -16.14
C LEU A 45 3.63 -1.44 -16.59
N GLY A 46 2.30 -1.35 -16.50
CA GLY A 46 1.56 -0.13 -16.80
C GLY A 46 1.96 1.04 -15.89
N GLY A 47 2.08 0.81 -14.58
CA GLY A 47 2.49 1.83 -13.62
C GLY A 47 3.92 2.36 -13.84
N LEU A 48 4.86 1.48 -14.21
CA LEU A 48 6.24 1.88 -14.51
C LEU A 48 6.33 2.80 -15.73
N LYS A 49 5.50 2.55 -16.76
CA LYS A 49 5.41 3.39 -17.96
C LYS A 49 4.63 4.68 -17.69
N GLY A 50 3.46 4.56 -17.06
CA GLY A 50 2.54 5.67 -16.79
C GLY A 50 3.09 6.70 -15.80
N GLY A 51 3.82 6.26 -14.78
CA GLY A 51 4.45 7.17 -13.82
C GLY A 51 5.49 8.08 -14.45
N LYS A 52 6.38 7.50 -15.27
CA LYS A 52 7.40 8.26 -16.02
C LYS A 52 6.78 9.23 -17.01
N SER A 53 5.79 8.78 -17.78
CA SER A 53 5.11 9.65 -18.76
C SER A 53 4.37 10.80 -18.09
N ARG A 54 3.69 10.57 -16.96
CA ARG A 54 3.06 11.64 -16.16
C ARG A 54 4.09 12.63 -15.63
N ALA A 55 5.22 12.15 -15.12
CA ALA A 55 6.27 13.03 -14.60
C ALA A 55 6.87 13.93 -15.68
N ALA A 56 7.08 13.40 -16.90
CA ALA A 56 7.58 14.17 -18.03
C ALA A 56 6.60 15.25 -18.52
N LYS A 57 5.29 15.02 -18.40
CA LYS A 57 4.25 15.99 -18.78
C LYS A 57 4.07 17.14 -17.77
N LEU A 58 4.65 17.05 -16.58
CA LEU A 58 4.49 18.07 -15.53
C LEU A 58 5.64 19.08 -15.54
N SER A 59 5.27 20.37 -15.47
CA SER A 59 6.25 21.45 -15.27
C SER A 59 6.98 21.29 -13.92
N PRO A 60 8.20 21.84 -13.78
CA PRO A 60 8.93 21.83 -12.52
C PRO A 60 8.12 22.40 -11.35
N GLU A 61 7.37 23.48 -11.58
CA GLU A 61 6.52 24.13 -10.58
C GLU A 61 5.40 23.21 -10.10
N LYS A 62 4.66 22.58 -11.02
CA LYS A 62 3.60 21.63 -10.66
C LYS A 62 4.15 20.43 -9.90
N ARG A 63 5.36 19.97 -10.25
CA ARG A 63 6.03 18.88 -9.51
C ARG A 63 6.37 19.31 -8.07
N LYS A 64 6.87 20.53 -7.89
CA LYS A 64 7.16 21.12 -6.57
C LYS A 64 5.89 21.25 -5.73
N GLU A 65 4.82 21.79 -6.29
CA GLU A 65 3.53 21.96 -5.60
C GLU A 65 2.96 20.62 -5.12
N ILE A 66 3.00 19.58 -5.96
CA ILE A 66 2.56 18.22 -5.59
C ILE A 66 3.42 17.67 -4.44
N ALA A 67 4.74 17.88 -4.49
CA ALA A 67 5.66 17.42 -3.45
C ALA A 67 5.41 18.12 -2.10
N GLU A 68 5.19 19.43 -2.11
CA GLU A 68 4.86 20.21 -0.92
C GLU A 68 3.53 19.76 -0.31
N LYS A 69 2.48 19.58 -1.13
CA LYS A 69 1.19 19.04 -0.68
C LYS A 69 1.34 17.65 -0.05
N ALA A 70 2.15 16.77 -0.66
CA ALA A 70 2.40 15.44 -0.13
C ALA A 70 3.17 15.48 1.21
N ALA A 71 4.17 16.37 1.34
CA ALA A 71 4.89 16.57 2.57
C ALA A 71 3.97 17.10 3.68
N ALA A 72 3.18 18.13 3.38
CA ALA A 72 2.21 18.68 4.33
C ALA A 72 1.20 17.63 4.80
N ALA A 73 0.67 16.78 3.92
CA ALA A 73 -0.24 15.71 4.31
C ALA A 73 0.43 14.63 5.19
N ARG A 74 1.71 14.34 4.95
CA ARG A 74 2.48 13.38 5.76
C ARG A 74 2.81 13.92 7.15
N TRP A 75 3.07 15.22 7.25
CA TRP A 75 3.51 15.89 8.48
C TRP A 75 2.40 16.64 9.22
N LYS A 76 1.20 16.78 8.64
CA LYS A 76 -0.05 17.06 9.35
C LYS A 76 -0.38 15.86 10.24
N LYS A 77 0.30 15.79 11.36
CA LYS A 77 -0.12 15.04 12.52
C LYS A 77 -0.92 15.99 13.41
#